data_AF-A3RGW6-F1
#
_entry.id   AF-A3RGW6-F1
#
_cell.length_a   1.000
_cell.length_b   1.000
_cell.length_c   1.000
_cell.angle_alpha   90.00
_cell.angle_beta   90.00
_cell.angle_gamma   90.00
#
_symmetry.space_group_name_H-M   'P 1'
#
loop_
_entity.id
_entity.type
_entity.pdbx_description
1 polymer ?
#
loop_
_entity_poly.entity_id
_entity_poly.type
_entity_poly.pdbx_seq_one_letter_code
_entity_poly.pdbx_strand_id
1 'polypeptide(L)'
;MKAPTDHPAIPDSKVAVLLINLGTPDSPEPASVRRYLGQFLSDRRVVEIPPILWQPILRGIILTTRPRKSSYAYKQVWTEEGSPLAAITARQAQRLQEKLGKDVLVDWAMRYGNPAIDHAIDRLMAAGATRIQPISLRLP
;
A
#
# COMPACT_ATOMS: atom_id res chain seq x y z
N MET A 1 -16.62 38.74 -1.32
CA MET A 1 -18.02 38.26 -1.27
C MET A 1 -18.19 37.50 0.04
N LYS A 2 -19.12 37.93 0.91
CA LYS A 2 -19.45 37.18 2.13
C LYS A 2 -20.41 36.05 1.75
N ALA A 3 -20.18 34.85 2.27
CA ALA A 3 -21.10 33.73 2.06
C ALA A 3 -22.49 34.08 2.65
N PRO A 4 -23.60 33.64 2.03
CA PRO A 4 -24.94 33.76 2.60
C PRO A 4 -25.01 33.13 4.00
N THR A 5 -25.86 33.68 4.87
CA THR A 5 -26.02 33.27 6.28
C THR A 5 -26.40 31.81 6.49
N ASP A 6 -26.90 31.12 5.47
CA ASP A 6 -27.28 29.69 5.47
C ASP A 6 -26.23 28.77 4.82
N HIS A 7 -25.03 29.28 4.51
CA HIS A 7 -23.99 28.43 3.92
C HIS A 7 -23.33 27.56 5.00
N PRO A 8 -23.34 26.21 4.87
CA PRO A 8 -22.65 25.35 5.82
C PRO A 8 -21.15 25.67 5.86
N ALA A 9 -20.55 25.70 7.05
CA ALA A 9 -19.12 25.97 7.18
C ALA A 9 -18.33 24.90 6.42
N ILE A 10 -17.51 25.33 5.45
CA ILE A 10 -16.58 24.42 4.77
C ILE A 10 -15.46 24.13 5.78
N PRO A 11 -15.23 22.86 6.17
CA PRO A 11 -14.15 22.51 7.08
C PRO A 11 -12.81 23.01 6.53
N ASP A 12 -11.90 23.45 7.40
CA ASP A 12 -10.56 23.80 6.99
C ASP A 12 -9.92 22.64 6.23
N SER A 13 -9.43 22.93 5.02
CA SER A 13 -8.98 21.89 4.11
C SER A 13 -7.68 21.27 4.60
N LYS A 14 -7.75 20.12 5.28
CA LYS A 14 -6.56 19.39 5.70
C LYS A 14 -5.97 18.57 4.55
N VAL A 15 -4.70 18.83 4.22
CA VAL A 15 -3.96 18.11 3.19
C VAL A 15 -3.37 16.85 3.79
N ALA A 16 -3.44 15.74 3.05
CA ALA A 16 -2.78 14.50 3.39
C ALA A 16 -1.78 14.09 2.30
N VAL A 17 -0.67 13.49 2.72
CA VAL A 17 0.31 12.83 1.86
C VAL A 17 0.20 11.33 2.09
N LEU A 18 0.00 10.57 1.02
CA LEU A 18 -0.06 9.11 1.07
C LEU A 18 1.14 8.53 0.34
N LEU A 19 2.08 7.94 1.08
CA LEU A 19 3.22 7.23 0.51
C LEU A 19 2.78 5.85 0.02
N ILE A 20 2.93 5.58 -1.27
CA ILE A 20 2.48 4.32 -1.88
C ILE A 20 3.69 3.53 -2.37
N ASN A 21 3.83 2.31 -1.90
CA ASN A 21 4.84 1.37 -2.37
C ASN A 21 4.18 0.11 -2.97
N LEU A 22 4.96 -0.73 -3.65
CA LEU A 22 4.47 -1.93 -4.33
C LEU A 22 3.77 -2.88 -3.35
N GLY A 23 4.38 -3.11 -2.20
CA GLY A 23 3.90 -4.08 -1.24
C GLY A 23 4.85 -5.24 -1.00
N THR A 24 4.47 -6.01 0.01
CA THR A 24 5.22 -7.16 0.52
C THR A 24 4.20 -8.08 1.20
N PRO A 25 4.42 -9.40 1.27
CA PRO A 25 3.54 -10.28 2.03
C PRO A 25 3.52 -9.88 3.51
N ASP A 26 2.39 -10.12 4.19
CA ASP A 26 2.24 -9.84 5.63
C ASP A 26 3.14 -10.72 6.52
N SER A 27 3.56 -11.88 6.01
CA SER A 27 4.50 -12.77 6.68
C SER A 27 5.35 -13.54 5.67
N PRO A 28 6.51 -14.08 6.06
CA PRO A 28 7.36 -14.82 5.16
C PRO A 28 6.86 -16.27 4.96
N GLU A 29 5.70 -16.60 5.51
CA GLU A 29 5.09 -17.92 5.37
C GLU A 29 4.47 -18.12 3.99
N PRO A 30 4.51 -19.35 3.44
CA PRO A 30 4.04 -19.63 2.08
C PRO A 30 2.61 -19.18 1.80
N ALA A 31 1.72 -19.20 2.80
CA ALA A 31 0.33 -18.76 2.64
C ALA A 31 0.23 -17.25 2.37
N SER A 32 0.92 -16.42 3.14
CA SER A 32 0.97 -14.96 2.95
C SER A 32 1.66 -14.59 1.64
N VAL A 33 2.76 -15.28 1.32
CA VAL A 33 3.49 -15.11 0.06
C VAL A 33 2.60 -15.49 -1.14
N ARG A 34 1.82 -16.58 -1.03
CA ARG A 34 0.87 -16.98 -2.07
C ARG A 34 -0.21 -15.93 -2.28
N ARG A 35 -0.77 -15.36 -1.20
CA ARG A 35 -1.78 -14.29 -1.30
C ARG A 35 -1.20 -13.05 -2.00
N TYR A 36 -0.02 -12.60 -1.57
CA TYR A 36 0.69 -11.47 -2.17
C TYR A 36 0.99 -11.72 -3.66
N LEU A 37 1.58 -12.86 -4.01
CA LEU A 37 1.88 -13.23 -5.41
C LEU A 37 0.60 -13.30 -6.25
N GLY A 38 -0.50 -13.79 -5.68
CA GLY A 38 -1.79 -13.84 -6.35
C GLY A 38 -2.31 -12.45 -6.71
N GLN A 39 -2.18 -11.48 -5.81
CA GLN A 39 -2.55 -10.08 -6.08
C GLN A 39 -1.61 -9.45 -7.12
N PHE A 40 -0.30 -9.56 -6.90
CA PHE A 40 0.72 -8.96 -7.78
C PHE A 40 0.66 -9.47 -9.22
N LEU A 41 0.57 -10.80 -9.40
CA LEU A 41 0.60 -11.42 -10.73
C LEU A 41 -0.78 -11.46 -11.42
N SER A 42 -1.87 -11.18 -10.71
CA SER A 42 -3.18 -11.01 -11.35
C SER A 42 -3.34 -9.65 -12.02
N ASP A 43 -2.47 -8.69 -11.70
CA ASP A 43 -2.57 -7.34 -12.22
C ASP A 43 -2.12 -7.27 -13.69
N ARG A 44 -3.01 -6.75 -14.55
CA ARG A 44 -2.78 -6.61 -15.99
C ARG A 44 -1.67 -5.62 -16.34
N ARG A 45 -1.27 -4.76 -15.40
CA ARG A 45 -0.12 -3.86 -15.55
C ARG A 45 1.22 -4.56 -15.24
N VAL A 46 1.16 -5.77 -14.68
CA VAL A 46 2.34 -6.60 -14.39
C VAL A 46 2.46 -7.74 -15.40
N VAL A 47 1.32 -8.33 -15.81
CA VAL A 47 1.28 -9.42 -16.79
C VAL A 47 0.38 -9.04 -17.97
N GLU A 48 0.95 -9.05 -19.17
CA GLU A 48 0.27 -8.63 -20.40
C GLU A 48 -0.53 -9.76 -21.09
N ILE A 49 -0.42 -11.00 -20.61
CA ILE A 49 -1.12 -12.17 -21.16
C ILE A 49 -2.63 -12.04 -20.90
N PRO A 50 -3.50 -12.40 -21.87
CA PRO A 50 -4.95 -12.40 -21.68
C PRO A 50 -5.40 -13.13 -20.40
N PRO A 51 -6.25 -12.53 -19.54
CA PRO A 51 -6.60 -13.09 -18.24
C PRO A 51 -7.17 -14.51 -18.30
N ILE A 52 -7.89 -14.85 -19.37
CA ILE A 52 -8.50 -16.17 -19.53
C ILE A 52 -7.46 -17.29 -19.68
N LEU A 53 -6.29 -16.98 -20.26
CA LEU A 53 -5.17 -17.92 -20.38
C LEU A 53 -4.29 -17.86 -19.14
N TRP A 54 -4.07 -16.66 -18.60
CA TRP A 54 -3.16 -16.45 -17.49
C TRP A 54 -3.70 -16.93 -16.13
N GLN A 55 -4.97 -16.69 -15.83
CA GLN A 55 -5.55 -17.03 -14.52
C GLN A 55 -5.50 -18.54 -14.20
N PRO A 56 -5.76 -19.47 -15.15
CA PRO A 56 -5.54 -20.90 -14.93
C PRO A 56 -4.08 -21.25 -14.63
N ILE A 57 -3.12 -20.66 -15.38
CA ILE A 57 -1.69 -20.89 -15.17
C ILE A 57 -1.24 -20.36 -13.81
N LEU A 58 -1.68 -19.14 -13.47
CA LEU A 58 -1.39 -18.49 -12.21
C LEU A 58 -1.89 -19.32 -11.03
N ARG A 59 -3.18 -19.70 -11.04
CA ARG A 59 -3.83 -20.43 -9.94
C ARG A 59 -3.41 -21.89 -9.87
N GLY A 60 -3.07 -22.50 -11.00
CA GLY A 60 -2.67 -23.91 -11.11
C GLY A 60 -1.19 -24.12 -10.82
N ILE A 61 -0.29 -23.57 -11.63
CA ILE A 61 1.15 -23.89 -11.58
C ILE A 61 1.90 -22.91 -10.68
N ILE A 62 1.67 -21.61 -10.85
CA ILE A 62 2.51 -20.59 -10.20
C ILE A 62 2.23 -20.51 -8.71
N LEU A 63 0.96 -20.39 -8.31
CA LEU A 63 0.56 -20.24 -6.90
C LEU A 63 0.66 -21.54 -6.08
N THR A 64 0.97 -22.68 -6.70
CA THR A 64 1.20 -23.96 -6.01
C THR A 64 2.69 -24.23 -5.79
N THR A 65 3.54 -23.89 -6.76
CA THR A 65 4.97 -24.22 -6.71
C THR A 65 5.84 -23.07 -6.21
N ARG A 66 5.59 -21.85 -6.69
CA ARG A 66 6.46 -20.68 -6.48
C ARG A 66 6.48 -20.14 -5.03
N PRO A 67 5.37 -20.15 -4.26
CA PRO A 67 5.38 -19.55 -2.93
C PRO A 67 6.38 -20.18 -1.97
N ARG A 68 6.69 -21.48 -2.09
CA ARG A 68 7.69 -22.14 -1.24
C ARG A 68 9.10 -21.57 -1.45
N LYS A 69 9.49 -21.40 -2.71
CA LYS A 69 10.79 -20.83 -3.07
C LYS A 69 10.88 -19.35 -2.68
N SER A 70 9.83 -18.57 -2.96
CA SER A 70 9.79 -17.15 -2.58
C SER A 70 9.75 -16.95 -1.07
N SER A 71 9.03 -17.80 -0.33
CA SER A 71 9.00 -17.80 1.14
C SER A 71 10.39 -17.92 1.73
N TYR A 72 11.22 -18.84 1.23
CA TYR A 72 12.60 -18.96 1.71
C TYR A 72 13.39 -17.64 1.55
N ALA A 73 13.29 -16.98 0.41
CA ALA A 73 13.94 -15.69 0.20
C ALA A 73 13.39 -14.59 1.13
N TYR A 74 12.07 -14.54 1.35
CA TYR A 74 11.47 -13.61 2.31
C TYR A 74 11.94 -13.89 3.75
N LYS A 75 12.07 -15.16 4.14
CA LYS A 75 12.57 -15.56 5.47
C LYS A 75 14.01 -15.08 5.72
N GLN A 76 14.86 -15.08 4.70
CA GLN A 76 16.25 -14.64 4.83
C GLN A 76 16.41 -13.15 5.15
N VAL A 77 15.46 -12.32 4.76
CA VAL A 77 15.49 -10.87 4.96
C VAL A 77 14.46 -10.39 5.98
N TRP A 78 13.73 -11.32 6.62
CA TRP A 78 12.68 -10.98 7.57
C TRP A 78 13.28 -10.49 8.88
N THR A 79 12.71 -9.43 9.45
CA THR A 79 13.15 -8.88 10.74
C THR A 79 12.01 -8.94 11.75
N GLU A 80 12.29 -8.57 13.01
CA GLU A 80 11.27 -8.43 14.04
C GLU A 80 10.21 -7.37 13.69
N GLU A 81 10.60 -6.35 12.91
CA GLU A 81 9.71 -5.31 12.37
C GLU A 81 8.94 -5.77 11.12
N GLY A 82 9.11 -7.03 10.69
CA GLY A 82 8.47 -7.60 9.52
C GLY A 82 9.31 -7.49 8.25
N SER A 83 8.66 -7.20 7.13
CA SER A 83 9.38 -6.99 5.87
C SER A 83 10.14 -5.66 5.90
N PRO A 84 11.43 -5.63 5.52
CA PRO A 84 12.21 -4.39 5.45
C PRO A 84 11.53 -3.29 4.63
N LEU A 85 10.84 -3.65 3.54
CA LEU A 85 10.13 -2.69 2.70
C LEU A 85 9.02 -1.98 3.47
N ALA A 86 8.21 -2.72 4.23
CA ALA A 86 7.13 -2.17 5.05
C ALA A 86 7.70 -1.35 6.22
N ALA A 87 8.67 -1.89 6.94
CA ALA A 87 9.30 -1.21 8.07
C ALA A 87 9.96 0.12 7.66
N ILE A 88 10.70 0.13 6.55
CA ILE A 88 11.34 1.35 6.02
C ILE A 88 10.27 2.35 5.55
N THR A 89 9.24 1.90 4.83
CA THR A 89 8.14 2.77 4.35
C THR A 89 7.41 3.43 5.52
N ALA A 90 7.10 2.67 6.58
CA ALA A 90 6.48 3.19 7.79
C ALA A 90 7.35 4.25 8.47
N ARG A 91 8.67 3.99 8.63
CA ARG A 91 9.62 4.96 9.19
C ARG A 91 9.75 6.21 8.32
N GLN A 92 9.71 6.07 7.00
CA GLN A 92 9.72 7.22 6.09
C GLN A 92 8.47 8.08 6.28
N ALA A 93 7.28 7.46 6.39
CA ALA A 93 6.03 8.16 6.65
C ALA A 93 6.08 8.91 8.00
N GLN A 94 6.55 8.26 9.06
CA GLN A 94 6.71 8.87 10.38
C GLN A 94 7.66 10.08 10.33
N ARG A 95 8.86 9.93 9.75
CA ARG A 95 9.82 11.04 9.63
C ARG A 95 9.29 12.18 8.77
N LEU A 96 8.49 11.87 7.75
CA LEU A 96 7.84 12.89 6.94
C LEU A 96 6.75 13.62 7.72
N GLN A 97 5.96 12.92 8.53
CA GLN A 97 4.98 13.51 9.45
C GLN A 97 5.65 14.48 10.43
N GLU A 98 6.78 14.08 11.03
CA GLU A 98 7.56 14.91 11.95
C GLU A 98 8.05 16.21 11.27
N LYS A 99 8.48 16.13 10.01
CA LYS A 99 8.95 17.28 9.25
C LYS A 99 7.84 18.22 8.78
N LEU A 100 6.68 17.68 8.42
CA LEU A 100 5.56 18.48 7.89
C LEU A 100 4.67 19.06 8.99
N GLY A 101 4.80 18.61 10.24
CA GLY A 101 4.02 19.11 11.36
C GLY A 101 2.55 18.67 11.32
N LYS A 102 1.71 19.29 12.15
CA LYS A 102 0.33 18.85 12.41
C LYS A 102 -0.68 19.26 11.33
N ASP A 103 -0.28 20.18 10.46
CA ASP A 103 -1.13 20.74 9.41
C ASP A 103 -1.29 19.79 8.22
N VAL A 104 -0.37 18.84 8.07
CA VAL A 104 -0.40 17.81 7.04
C VAL A 104 -0.50 16.43 7.70
N LEU A 105 -1.40 15.60 7.19
CA LEU A 105 -1.50 14.19 7.58
C LEU A 105 -0.60 13.35 6.69
N VAL A 106 0.17 12.43 7.25
CA VAL A 106 0.99 11.51 6.47
C VAL A 106 0.63 10.08 6.83
N ASP A 107 0.32 9.27 5.83
CA ASP A 107 0.11 7.83 5.96
C ASP A 107 0.85 7.10 4.83
N TRP A 108 0.89 5.78 4.89
CA TRP A 108 1.47 4.93 3.88
C TRP A 108 0.57 3.75 3.53
N ALA A 109 0.74 3.26 2.31
CA ALA A 109 -0.01 2.13 1.78
C ALA A 109 0.83 1.28 0.83
N MET A 110 0.39 0.04 0.71
CA MET A 110 0.91 -0.95 -0.21
C MET A 110 -0.12 -1.20 -1.31
N ARG A 111 0.34 -1.24 -2.57
CA ARG A 111 -0.52 -1.61 -3.70
C ARG A 111 -0.98 -3.07 -3.58
N TYR A 112 -0.11 -3.95 -3.12
CA TYR A 112 -0.42 -5.36 -2.86
C TYR A 112 -0.05 -5.70 -1.42
N GLY A 113 -0.91 -6.41 -0.70
CA GLY A 113 -0.75 -6.65 0.74
C GLY A 113 -1.22 -5.48 1.61
N ASN A 114 -0.73 -5.43 2.85
CA ASN A 114 -1.20 -4.50 3.88
C ASN A 114 -0.14 -3.48 4.31
N PRO A 115 -0.54 -2.28 4.75
CA PRO A 115 -1.90 -1.72 4.71
C PRO A 115 -2.30 -1.37 3.26
N ALA A 116 -3.52 -1.73 2.86
CA ALA A 116 -4.02 -1.45 1.51
C ALA A 116 -4.38 0.04 1.32
N ILE A 117 -4.37 0.48 0.05
CA ILE A 117 -4.57 1.90 -0.32
C ILE A 117 -5.95 2.42 0.12
N ASP A 118 -7.00 1.62 -0.05
CA ASP A 118 -8.36 1.93 0.39
C ASP A 118 -8.42 2.19 1.90
N HIS A 119 -7.87 1.29 2.72
CA HIS A 119 -7.83 1.46 4.16
C HIS A 119 -7.00 2.66 4.61
N ALA A 120 -5.92 3.00 3.90
CA ALA A 120 -5.14 4.20 4.21
C ALA A 120 -5.92 5.48 3.86
N ILE A 121 -6.64 5.49 2.74
CA ILE A 121 -7.54 6.59 2.38
C ILE A 121 -8.63 6.76 3.45
N ASP A 122 -9.26 5.66 3.89
CA ASP A 122 -10.29 5.70 4.93
C ASP A 122 -9.77 6.31 6.23
N ARG A 123 -8.56 5.93 6.67
CA ARG A 123 -7.91 6.51 7.86
C ARG A 123 -7.63 8.00 7.69
N LEU A 124 -7.13 8.42 6.53
CA LEU A 124 -6.84 9.83 6.24
C LEU A 124 -8.14 10.66 6.21
N MET A 125 -9.19 10.15 5.60
CA MET A 125 -10.50 10.80 5.56
C MET A 125 -11.12 10.90 6.96
N ALA A 126 -11.05 9.82 7.75
CA ALA A 126 -11.51 9.82 9.14
C ALA A 126 -10.71 10.81 10.01
N ALA A 127 -9.45 11.08 9.67
CA ALA A 127 -8.61 12.09 10.31
C ALA A 127 -8.84 13.54 9.80
N GLY A 128 -9.81 13.74 8.89
CA GLY A 128 -10.22 15.05 8.38
C GLY A 128 -9.52 15.49 7.09
N ALA A 129 -8.80 14.59 6.40
CA ALA A 129 -8.22 14.92 5.10
C ALA A 129 -9.33 15.19 4.06
N THR A 130 -9.27 16.36 3.43
CA THR A 130 -10.16 16.72 2.31
C THR A 130 -9.44 16.67 0.97
N ARG A 131 -8.10 16.63 1.00
CA ARG A 131 -7.24 16.47 -0.18
C ARG A 131 -6.13 15.48 0.11
N ILE A 132 -6.03 14.42 -0.71
CA ILE A 132 -4.99 13.40 -0.58
C ILE A 132 -4.04 13.50 -1.78
N GLN A 133 -2.75 13.69 -1.51
CA GLN A 133 -1.68 13.66 -2.50
C GLN A 133 -0.96 12.31 -2.43
N PRO A 134 -1.21 11.39 -3.39
CA PRO A 134 -0.45 10.15 -3.48
C PRO A 134 0.97 10.44 -3.99
N ILE A 135 1.96 9.80 -3.35
CA ILE A 135 3.37 9.84 -3.77
C ILE A 135 3.84 8.39 -3.94
N SER A 136 4.19 8.03 -5.16
CA SER A 136 4.75 6.71 -5.45
C SER A 136 6.21 6.64 -5.01
N LEU A 137 6.51 5.75 -4.08
CA LEU A 137 7.88 5.39 -3.70
C LEU A 137 8.41 4.38 -4.73
N ARG A 138 8.98 4.90 -5.81
CA ARG A 138 9.78 4.09 -6.74
C ARG A 138 11.25 4.28 -6.38
N LEU A 139 11.98 3.19 -6.14
CA LEU A 139 13.44 3.24 -6.12
C LEU A 139 13.91 3.50 -7.57
N PRO A 140 14.84 4.44 -7.80
CA PRO A 140 15.36 4.75 -9.12
C PRO A 140 15.96 3.53 -9.81
#